data_AF-A0A095SFD6-F1
#
_entry.id   AF-A0A095SFD6-F1
#
_cell.length_a   1.000
_cell.length_b   1.000
_cell.length_c   1.000
_cell.angle_alpha   90.00
_cell.angle_beta   90.00
_cell.angle_gamma   90.00
#
_symmetry.space_group_name_H-M   'P 1'
#
loop_
_entity.id
_entity.type
_entity.pdbx_description
1 polymer ?
#
loop_
_entity_poly.entity_id
_entity_poly.type
_entity_poly.pdbx_seq_one_letter_code
_entity_poly.pdbx_strand_id
1 'polypeptide(L)'
;MNGLTPNKAEQCDECIRNLTVAQRRELVLSELKRKSKIRIIFKDCPVSDMAEMLERFKSVLDERIAEEEEKAAKDAELKKEAENILSEMEQKGIDVELLKELKQQQGSSGTAASKVKYVKDGTTWTGQGRRPAPFKGLSDYELEKYRKTPKSEDK
;
A
#
# COMPACT_ATOMS: atom_id res chain seq x y z
N MET A 1 -49.72 -0.58 3.33
CA MET A 1 -48.26 -0.71 3.20
C MET A 1 -47.86 -1.99 3.90
N ASN A 2 -47.78 -3.10 3.18
CA ASN A 2 -47.42 -4.40 3.77
C ASN A 2 -45.90 -4.46 3.85
N GLY A 3 -45.35 -4.27 5.04
CA GLY A 3 -43.93 -4.49 5.33
C GLY A 3 -43.66 -6.00 5.32
N LEU A 4 -43.11 -6.49 4.22
CA LEU A 4 -42.56 -7.85 4.14
C LEU A 4 -41.32 -7.87 5.03
N THR A 5 -41.38 -8.58 6.15
CA THR A 5 -40.19 -8.84 6.97
C THR A 5 -39.28 -9.82 6.23
N PRO A 6 -37.96 -9.58 6.15
CA PRO A 6 -37.06 -10.49 5.44
C PRO A 6 -37.07 -11.87 6.11
N ASN A 7 -37.03 -12.93 5.30
CA ASN A 7 -36.97 -14.30 5.79
C ASN A 7 -35.66 -14.52 6.56
N LYS A 8 -35.67 -15.37 7.61
CA LYS A 8 -34.50 -15.68 8.45
C LYS A 8 -33.30 -16.18 7.64
N ALA A 9 -33.53 -16.86 6.52
CA ALA A 9 -32.49 -17.27 5.58
C ALA A 9 -31.84 -16.09 4.83
N GLU A 10 -32.63 -15.09 4.42
CA GLU A 10 -32.14 -13.88 3.74
C GLU A 10 -31.31 -13.01 4.71
N GLN A 11 -31.71 -12.95 5.98
CA GLN A 11 -30.93 -12.29 7.05
C GLN A 11 -29.57 -12.95 7.29
N CYS A 12 -29.46 -14.28 7.22
CA CYS A 12 -28.19 -14.98 7.39
C CYS A 12 -27.21 -14.70 6.23
N ASP A 13 -27.71 -14.69 4.99
CA ASP A 13 -26.89 -14.39 3.81
C ASP A 13 -26.40 -12.94 3.77
N GLU A 14 -27.22 -12.01 4.26
CA GLU A 14 -26.85 -10.60 4.37
C GLU A 14 -25.79 -10.37 5.45
N CYS A 15 -25.92 -11.04 6.61
CA CYS A 15 -24.91 -11.01 7.66
C CYS A 15 -23.53 -11.50 7.19
N ILE A 16 -23.48 -12.59 6.41
CA ILE A 16 -22.21 -13.12 5.87
C ILE A 16 -21.60 -12.13 4.88
N ARG A 17 -22.42 -11.50 4.04
CA ARG A 17 -21.97 -10.52 3.04
C ARG A 17 -21.45 -9.23 3.66
N ASN A 18 -21.95 -8.84 4.83
CA ASN A 18 -21.50 -7.63 5.53
C ASN A 18 -20.15 -7.82 6.28
N LEU A 19 -19.65 -9.05 6.42
CA LEU A 19 -18.34 -9.29 7.02
C LEU A 19 -17.19 -8.88 6.10
N THR A 20 -16.15 -8.29 6.69
CA THR A 20 -14.86 -8.06 6.00
C THR A 20 -14.15 -9.37 5.66
N VAL A 21 -13.25 -9.34 4.68
CA VAL A 21 -12.45 -10.52 4.28
C VAL A 21 -11.68 -11.12 5.46
N ALA A 22 -11.12 -10.26 6.34
CA ALA A 22 -10.40 -10.71 7.52
C ALA A 22 -11.31 -11.44 8.51
N GLN A 23 -12.50 -10.90 8.79
CA GLN A 23 -13.48 -11.54 9.68
C GLN A 23 -13.98 -12.87 9.10
N ARG A 24 -14.26 -12.95 7.80
CA ARG A 24 -14.63 -14.20 7.14
C ARG A 24 -13.53 -15.25 7.25
N ARG A 25 -12.27 -14.84 7.05
CA ARG A 25 -11.11 -15.72 7.22
C ARG A 25 -11.01 -16.27 8.63
N GLU A 26 -11.14 -15.42 9.65
CA GLU A 26 -11.10 -15.86 11.06
C GLU A 26 -12.21 -16.86 11.39
N LEU A 27 -13.43 -16.59 10.91
CA LEU A 27 -14.56 -17.50 11.08
C LEU A 27 -14.27 -18.87 10.43
N VAL A 28 -13.85 -18.88 9.16
CA VAL A 28 -13.51 -20.10 8.43
C VAL A 28 -12.41 -20.88 9.15
N LEU A 29 -11.34 -20.20 9.59
CA LEU A 29 -10.27 -20.83 10.36
C LEU A 29 -10.80 -21.44 11.66
N SER A 30 -11.66 -20.73 12.40
CA SER A 30 -12.20 -21.21 13.67
C SER A 30 -13.09 -22.46 13.52
N GLU A 31 -13.79 -22.57 12.39
CA GLU A 31 -14.67 -23.69 12.08
C GLU A 31 -13.91 -24.89 11.51
N LEU A 32 -12.93 -24.64 10.64
CA LEU A 32 -12.13 -25.70 10.02
C LEU A 32 -10.93 -26.15 10.86
N LYS A 33 -10.61 -25.48 11.97
CA LYS A 33 -9.47 -25.86 12.83
C LYS A 33 -9.63 -27.24 13.50
N ARG A 34 -10.86 -27.70 13.75
CA ARG A 34 -11.12 -28.96 14.48
C ARG A 34 -11.93 -29.94 13.63
N LYS A 35 -11.40 -31.16 13.45
CA LYS A 35 -12.06 -32.24 12.70
C LYS A 35 -13.49 -32.54 13.16
N SER A 36 -13.78 -32.44 14.45
CA SER A 36 -15.13 -32.65 14.99
C SER A 36 -16.12 -31.60 14.51
N LYS A 37 -15.72 -30.33 14.43
CA LYS A 37 -16.54 -29.24 13.88
C LYS A 37 -16.78 -29.42 12.39
N ILE A 38 -15.74 -29.74 11.62
CA ILE A 38 -15.86 -30.05 10.19
C ILE A 38 -16.90 -31.16 9.97
N ARG A 39 -16.81 -32.25 10.74
CA ARG A 39 -17.77 -33.36 10.62
C ARG A 39 -19.21 -32.91 10.89
N ILE A 40 -19.44 -31.99 11.82
CA ILE A 40 -20.77 -31.46 12.13
C ILE A 40 -21.28 -30.59 10.98
N ILE A 41 -20.45 -29.67 10.47
CA ILE A 41 -20.82 -28.72 9.40
C ILE A 41 -21.14 -29.44 8.09
N PHE A 42 -20.35 -30.45 7.73
CA PHE A 42 -20.47 -31.16 6.45
C PHE A 42 -21.24 -32.48 6.55
N LYS A 43 -21.92 -32.75 7.66
CA LYS A 43 -22.62 -34.02 7.90
C LYS A 43 -23.63 -34.37 6.78
N ASP A 44 -24.36 -33.35 6.31
CA ASP A 44 -25.42 -33.49 5.31
C ASP A 44 -24.96 -33.01 3.92
N CYS A 45 -23.65 -32.83 3.71
CA CYS A 45 -23.07 -32.38 2.44
C CYS A 45 -22.69 -33.60 1.56
N PRO A 46 -23.02 -33.59 0.26
CA PRO A 46 -22.59 -34.63 -0.68
C PRO A 46 -21.07 -34.78 -0.75
N VAL A 47 -20.60 -36.02 -0.94
CA VAL A 47 -19.16 -36.31 -1.04
C VAL A 47 -18.52 -35.65 -2.26
N SER A 48 -19.27 -35.52 -3.37
CA SER A 48 -18.83 -34.80 -4.58
C SER A 48 -18.45 -33.35 -4.28
N ASP A 49 -19.32 -32.66 -3.54
CA ASP A 49 -19.17 -31.23 -3.27
C ASP A 49 -17.98 -31.01 -2.32
N MET A 50 -17.81 -31.89 -1.33
CA MET A 50 -16.62 -31.87 -0.47
C MET A 50 -15.33 -32.13 -1.25
N ALA A 51 -15.35 -33.02 -2.23
CA ALA A 51 -14.18 -33.32 -3.07
C ALA A 51 -13.78 -32.12 -3.92
N GLU A 52 -14.75 -31.45 -4.55
CA GLU A 52 -14.52 -30.24 -5.35
C GLU A 52 -14.00 -29.08 -4.47
N MET A 53 -14.57 -28.87 -3.28
CA MET A 53 -14.07 -27.87 -2.33
C MET A 53 -12.63 -28.17 -1.91
N LEU A 54 -12.30 -29.44 -1.69
CA LEU A 54 -10.95 -29.87 -1.34
C LEU A 54 -9.96 -29.61 -2.48
N GLU A 55 -10.35 -29.85 -3.73
CA GLU A 55 -9.54 -29.56 -4.91
C GLU A 55 -9.22 -28.07 -5.02
N ARG A 56 -10.23 -27.20 -4.87
CA ARG A 56 -10.04 -25.75 -4.86
C ARG A 56 -9.11 -25.31 -3.73
N PHE A 57 -9.27 -25.88 -2.54
CA PHE A 57 -8.43 -25.55 -1.40
C PHE A 57 -6.98 -25.99 -1.60
N LYS A 58 -6.76 -27.15 -2.24
CA LYS A 58 -5.43 -27.62 -2.61
C LYS A 58 -4.76 -26.70 -3.63
N SER A 59 -5.47 -26.29 -4.69
CA SER A 59 -4.94 -25.32 -5.67
C SER A 59 -4.44 -24.05 -5.00
N VAL A 60 -5.27 -23.46 -4.12
CA VAL A 60 -4.89 -22.25 -3.38
C VAL A 60 -3.71 -22.51 -2.43
N LEU A 61 -3.64 -23.69 -1.81
CA LEU A 61 -2.52 -24.05 -0.95
C LEU A 61 -1.22 -24.14 -1.75
N ASP A 62 -1.25 -24.79 -2.92
CA ASP A 62 -0.08 -24.96 -3.78
C ASP A 62 0.43 -23.60 -4.30
N GLU A 63 -0.48 -22.69 -4.68
CA GLU A 63 -0.14 -21.31 -5.03
C GLU A 63 0.57 -20.59 -3.88
N ARG A 64 0.07 -20.73 -2.64
CA ARG A 64 0.66 -20.07 -1.46
C ARG A 64 2.01 -20.65 -1.06
N ILE A 65 2.21 -21.95 -1.24
CA ILE A 65 3.52 -22.59 -1.04
C ILE A 65 4.52 -22.04 -2.06
N ALA A 66 4.15 -21.98 -3.35
CA ALA A 66 5.02 -21.44 -4.39
C ALA A 66 5.39 -19.96 -4.13
N GLU A 67 4.43 -19.13 -3.71
CA GLU A 67 4.69 -17.73 -3.31
C GLU A 67 5.66 -17.63 -2.12
N GLU A 68 5.52 -18.50 -1.12
CA GLU A 68 6.37 -18.51 0.06
C GLU A 68 7.79 -18.98 -0.27
N GLU A 69 7.93 -19.99 -1.13
CA GLU A 69 9.21 -20.47 -1.65
C GLU A 69 9.91 -19.40 -2.49
N GLU A 70 9.20 -18.72 -3.40
CA GLU A 70 9.76 -17.63 -4.21
C GLU A 70 10.23 -16.48 -3.31
N LYS A 71 9.42 -16.11 -2.30
CA LYS A 71 9.80 -15.09 -1.33
C LYS A 71 11.02 -15.51 -0.53
N ALA A 72 11.06 -16.75 -0.04
CA ALA A 72 12.21 -17.27 0.70
C ALA A 72 13.48 -17.30 -0.15
N ALA A 73 13.37 -17.63 -1.44
CA ALA A 73 14.49 -17.60 -2.38
C ALA A 73 15.00 -16.18 -2.61
N LYS A 74 14.11 -15.20 -2.82
CA LYS A 74 14.48 -13.78 -2.95
C LYS A 74 15.12 -13.23 -1.68
N ASP A 75 14.56 -13.56 -0.52
CA ASP A 75 15.10 -13.14 0.78
C ASP A 75 16.50 -13.76 1.01
N ALA A 76 16.72 -15.01 0.60
CA ALA A 76 18.01 -15.67 0.67
C ALA A 76 19.04 -15.08 -0.31
N GLU A 77 18.64 -14.73 -1.54
CA GLU A 77 19.49 -14.06 -2.51
C GLU A 77 19.89 -12.66 -2.03
N LEU A 78 18.93 -11.86 -1.56
CA LEU A 78 19.18 -10.54 -0.99
C LEU A 78 20.10 -10.62 0.23
N LYS A 79 19.91 -11.63 1.09
CA LYS A 79 20.78 -11.84 2.24
C LYS A 79 22.21 -12.18 1.81
N LYS A 80 22.38 -13.07 0.82
CA LYS A 80 23.69 -13.43 0.28
C LYS A 80 24.38 -12.23 -0.37
N GLU A 81 23.63 -11.41 -1.11
CA GLU A 81 24.15 -10.18 -1.71
C GLU A 81 24.56 -9.17 -0.62
N ALA A 82 23.75 -9.00 0.42
CA ALA A 82 24.10 -8.15 1.57
C ALA A 82 25.37 -8.64 2.29
N GLU A 83 25.53 -9.95 2.47
CA GLU A 83 26.77 -10.54 3.04
C GLU A 83 28.00 -10.27 2.16
N ASN A 84 27.86 -10.38 0.83
CA ASN A 84 28.94 -10.03 -0.10
C ASN A 84 29.31 -8.55 -0.03
N ILE A 85 28.32 -7.66 0.00
CA ILE A 85 28.53 -6.21 0.11
C ILE A 85 29.24 -5.88 1.43
N LEU A 86 28.85 -6.50 2.55
CA LEU A 86 29.52 -6.32 3.83
C LEU A 86 31.00 -6.72 3.74
N SER A 87 31.31 -7.85 3.10
CA SER A 87 32.70 -8.29 2.92
C SER A 87 33.51 -7.32 2.04
N GLU A 88 32.92 -6.80 0.96
CA GLU A 88 33.59 -5.78 0.13
C GLU A 88 33.81 -4.46 0.86
N MET A 89 32.86 -4.05 1.70
CA MET A 89 32.95 -2.85 2.53
C MET A 89 34.11 -2.98 3.52
N GLU A 90 34.22 -4.12 4.21
CA GLU A 90 35.35 -4.43 5.10
C GLU A 90 36.69 -4.36 4.37
N GLN A 91 36.79 -4.94 3.17
CA GLN A 91 38.02 -4.88 2.36
C GLN A 91 38.41 -3.46 1.96
N LYS A 92 37.44 -2.58 1.71
CA LYS A 92 37.66 -1.18 1.34
C LYS A 92 37.80 -0.26 2.56
N GLY A 93 37.67 -0.80 3.79
CA GLY A 93 37.68 -0.01 5.03
C GLY A 93 36.50 0.94 5.16
N ILE A 94 35.38 0.64 4.51
CA ILE A 94 34.16 1.46 4.54
C ILE A 94 33.22 0.85 5.58
N ASP A 95 32.72 1.67 6.50
CA ASP A 95 31.74 1.26 7.50
C ASP A 95 30.32 1.76 7.15
N VAL A 96 29.31 1.08 7.68
CA VAL A 96 27.89 1.41 7.52
C VAL A 96 27.57 2.80 8.08
N GLU A 97 28.22 3.22 9.17
CA GLU A 97 28.03 4.56 9.74
C GLU A 97 28.49 5.66 8.78
N LEU A 98 29.65 5.49 8.12
CA LEU A 98 30.12 6.43 7.10
C LEU A 98 29.15 6.55 5.92
N LEU A 99 28.55 5.43 5.47
CA LEU A 99 27.53 5.46 4.41
C LEU A 99 26.24 6.17 4.86
N LYS A 100 25.82 6.00 6.12
CA LYS A 100 24.66 6.72 6.68
C LYS A 100 24.91 8.22 6.73
N GLU A 101 26.10 8.65 7.15
CA GLU A 101 26.49 10.06 7.20
C GLU A 101 26.47 10.70 5.79
N LEU A 102 27.05 10.03 4.79
CA LEU A 102 27.02 10.49 3.40
C LEU A 102 25.59 10.60 2.85
N LYS A 103 24.70 9.65 3.19
CA LYS A 103 23.29 9.70 2.80
C LYS A 103 22.54 10.86 3.45
N GLN A 104 22.81 11.14 4.73
CA GLN A 104 22.22 12.30 5.42
C GLN A 104 22.72 13.62 4.84
N GLN A 105 24.00 13.71 4.48
CA GLN A 105 24.56 14.87 3.79
C GLN A 105 23.89 15.11 2.43
N GLN A 106 23.66 14.06 1.64
CA GLN A 106 22.91 14.16 0.38
C GLN A 106 21.44 14.60 0.58
N GLY A 107 20.80 14.17 1.67
CA GLY A 107 19.43 14.57 2.01
C GLY A 107 19.29 16.04 2.46
N SER A 108 20.38 16.69 2.87
CA SER A 108 20.40 18.07 3.34
C SER A 108 20.57 19.13 2.23
N SER A 109 20.87 18.73 1.00
CA SER A 109 21.07 19.67 -0.13
C SER A 109 19.77 20.11 -0.82
N GLY A 110 18.61 19.68 -0.31
CA GLY A 110 17.29 20.15 -0.76
C GLY A 110 16.73 21.20 0.18
N THR A 111 17.27 22.42 0.16
CA THR A 111 16.49 23.59 0.61
C THR A 111 15.14 23.52 -0.10
N ALA A 112 14.05 23.44 0.66
CA ALA A 112 12.71 23.53 0.13
C ALA A 112 12.61 24.84 -0.66
N ALA A 113 12.78 24.76 -1.98
CA ALA A 113 12.51 25.86 -2.88
C ALA A 113 11.04 26.21 -2.66
N SER A 114 10.81 27.30 -1.94
CA SER A 114 9.49 27.86 -1.73
C SER A 114 8.83 27.92 -3.10
N LYS A 115 7.70 27.22 -3.28
CA LYS A 115 6.95 27.14 -4.54
C LYS A 115 6.33 28.50 -4.85
N VAL A 116 7.15 29.48 -5.18
CA VAL A 116 6.74 30.81 -5.63
C VAL A 116 6.11 30.63 -7.00
N LYS A 117 4.79 30.81 -7.06
CA LYS A 117 4.01 30.63 -8.29
C LYS A 117 3.88 31.95 -9.06
N TYR A 118 3.78 33.07 -8.38
CA TYR A 118 3.58 34.41 -8.98
C TYR A 118 4.60 35.43 -8.44
N VAL A 119 5.07 36.33 -9.31
CA VAL A 119 6.00 37.42 -8.98
C VAL A 119 5.52 38.74 -9.60
N LYS A 120 5.30 39.76 -8.78
CA LYS A 120 4.91 41.11 -9.22
C LYS A 120 5.53 42.16 -8.31
N ASP A 121 6.19 43.16 -8.88
CA ASP A 121 6.80 44.29 -8.16
C ASP A 121 7.70 43.84 -6.98
N GLY A 122 8.49 42.79 -7.19
CA GLY A 122 9.37 42.20 -6.17
C GLY A 122 8.66 41.35 -5.10
N THR A 123 7.33 41.32 -5.10
CA THR A 123 6.53 40.49 -4.17
C THR A 123 6.26 39.12 -4.79
N THR A 124 6.55 38.07 -4.01
CA THR A 124 6.33 36.68 -4.41
C THR A 124 5.09 36.11 -3.72
N TRP A 125 4.32 35.28 -4.43
CA TRP A 125 3.16 34.60 -3.87
C TRP A 125 3.06 33.16 -4.36
N THR A 126 2.75 32.24 -3.45
CA THR A 126 2.64 30.81 -3.75
C THR A 126 1.29 30.43 -4.37
N GLY A 127 0.33 31.36 -4.39
CA GLY A 127 -1.06 31.09 -4.80
C GLY A 127 -1.93 30.48 -3.69
N GLN A 128 -1.37 30.26 -2.50
CA GLN A 128 -2.07 29.69 -1.34
C GLN A 128 -2.12 30.72 -0.19
N GLY A 129 -3.27 30.80 0.49
CA GLY A 129 -3.46 31.69 1.63
C GLY A 129 -3.83 33.13 1.27
N ARG A 130 -3.61 34.07 2.19
CA ARG A 130 -3.98 35.48 2.03
C ARG A 130 -3.23 36.09 0.84
N ARG A 131 -4.00 36.64 -0.10
CA ARG A 131 -3.47 37.28 -1.31
C ARG A 131 -2.76 38.61 -0.95
N PRO A 132 -1.46 38.78 -1.29
CA PRO A 132 -0.72 40.01 -0.99
C PRO A 132 -1.28 41.23 -1.73
N ALA A 133 -1.03 42.43 -1.21
CA ALA A 133 -1.55 43.69 -1.77
C ALA A 133 -1.32 43.87 -3.28
N PRO A 134 -0.15 43.53 -3.86
CA PRO A 134 0.10 43.66 -5.31
C PRO A 134 -0.78 42.76 -6.18
N PHE A 135 -1.28 41.67 -5.61
CA PHE A 135 -2.14 40.68 -6.27
C PHE A 135 -3.63 40.84 -5.90
N LYS A 136 -3.94 41.67 -4.90
CA LYS A 136 -5.30 41.86 -4.39
C LYS A 136 -6.19 42.49 -5.47
N GLY A 137 -7.34 41.90 -5.73
CA GLY A 137 -8.29 42.36 -6.76
C GLY A 137 -8.00 41.85 -8.17
N LEU A 138 -6.88 41.16 -8.43
CA LEU A 138 -6.64 40.50 -9.71
C LEU A 138 -7.51 39.25 -9.86
N SER A 139 -8.07 39.07 -11.04
CA SER A 139 -8.70 37.80 -11.45
C SER A 139 -7.65 36.71 -11.69
N ASP A 140 -8.08 35.44 -11.72
CA ASP A 140 -7.18 34.31 -11.95
C ASP A 140 -6.48 34.40 -13.32
N TYR A 141 -7.15 34.99 -14.32
CA TYR A 141 -6.58 35.26 -15.64
C TYR A 141 -5.44 36.30 -15.58
N GLU A 142 -5.60 37.35 -14.77
CA GLU A 142 -4.59 38.39 -14.62
C GLU A 142 -3.39 37.92 -13.78
N LEU A 143 -3.62 37.00 -12.83
CA LEU A 143 -2.55 36.38 -12.06
C LEU A 143 -1.60 35.57 -12.94
N GLU A 144 -2.14 34.88 -13.96
CA GLU A 144 -1.33 34.04 -14.83
C GLU A 144 -0.26 34.82 -15.61
N LYS A 145 -0.47 36.11 -15.86
CA LYS A 145 0.53 37.01 -16.46
C LYS A 145 1.78 37.19 -15.60
N TYR A 146 1.64 37.02 -14.29
CA TYR A 146 2.72 37.15 -13.31
C TYR A 146 3.27 35.80 -12.87
N ARG A 147 2.87 34.70 -13.52
CA ARG A 147 3.33 33.38 -13.17
C ARG A 147 4.81 33.24 -13.48
N LYS A 148 5.57 32.73 -12.51
CA LYS A 148 6.96 32.34 -12.74
C LYS A 148 6.93 31.11 -13.64
N THR A 149 7.25 31.28 -14.92
CA THR A 149 7.54 30.13 -15.79
C THR A 149 8.83 29.50 -15.30
N PRO A 150 8.90 28.17 -15.14
CA PRO A 150 10.20 27.53 -14.97
C PRO A 150 10.99 27.85 -16.24
N LYS A 151 12.08 28.61 -16.12
CA LYS A 151 13.09 28.61 -17.18
C LYS A 151 13.48 27.15 -17.36
N SER A 152 13.33 26.64 -18.58
CA SER A 152 14.01 25.43 -19.02
C SER A 152 15.48 25.64 -18.71
N GLU A 153 15.98 24.99 -17.66
CA GLU A 153 17.41 24.76 -17.54
C GLU A 153 17.76 23.79 -18.67
N ASP A 154 18.44 24.36 -19.67
CA ASP A 154 19.13 23.62 -20.70
C ASP A 154 20.07 22.58 -20.05
N LYS A 155 20.13 21.42 -20.71
CA LYS A 155 21.01 20.27 -20.46
C LYS A 155 22.44 20.63 -20.07
#